data_AF-A0A483TS01-F1
#
_entry.id   AF-A0A483TS01-F1
#
_cell.length_a   1.000
_cell.length_b   1.000
_cell.length_c   1.000
_cell.angle_alpha   90.00
_cell.angle_beta   90.00
_cell.angle_gamma   90.00
#
_symmetry.space_group_name_H-M   'P 1'
#
loop_
_entity.id
_entity.type
_entity.pdbx_description
1 polymer ?
#
loop_
_entity_poly.entity_id
_entity_poly.type
_entity_poly.pdbx_seq_one_letter_code
_entity_poly.pdbx_strand_id
1 'polypeptide(L)'
;MMRVWNLYSTQSISSLFKTLNVAPETFQSFIDKYGIPADEQIQYPWQDSRIQQLFDDSGFKETLWQHVMQQRALLKNYFATKGLTDDINARICVVDVGWRGTIHDNIALLYPDIHFTGIYLGLQKFLNEQPSNTSKVAFGPDLNHQLEYPHFLDSVAPIEMITNSPSGSVTGYGLENGKIVAIRSVNDDENSAWHNFTKTFQEGILAGMESFSAAVLSYGITHDVVRGYALNIWDVLISGSNKSLTDAFNNLNHNETFGLGGYVKKNHVPSTFEILSSLWNKNNRAALIEFIKANQWSDGIRKRDNLPSLNKYILALTIDLAVFYKRKFYRK
;
A
#
# COMPACT_ATOMS: atom_id res chain seq x y z
N MET A 1 12.24 -2.05 -14.67
CA MET A 1 12.62 -1.69 -13.29
C MET A 1 12.05 -0.36 -12.80
N MET A 2 11.96 0.68 -13.63
CA MET A 2 11.46 2.01 -13.21
C MET A 2 10.13 1.98 -12.42
N ARG A 3 9.20 1.06 -12.73
CA ARG A 3 7.94 0.92 -11.98
C ARG A 3 8.14 0.69 -10.48
N VAL A 4 9.17 -0.06 -10.10
CA VAL A 4 9.55 -0.31 -8.70
C VAL A 4 10.31 0.88 -8.13
N TRP A 5 11.26 1.43 -8.87
CA TRP A 5 12.10 2.53 -8.39
C TRP A 5 11.39 3.88 -8.29
N ASN A 6 10.27 4.08 -9.00
CA ASN A 6 9.38 5.22 -8.81
C ASN A 6 8.61 5.13 -7.47
N LEU A 7 8.42 3.92 -6.92
CA LEU A 7 7.88 3.71 -5.58
C LEU A 7 8.97 3.86 -4.51
N TYR A 8 10.15 3.29 -4.78
CA TYR A 8 11.28 3.29 -3.85
C TYR A 8 12.50 3.93 -4.52
N SER A 9 12.60 5.26 -4.41
CA SER A 9 13.71 6.02 -4.99
C SER A 9 15.03 5.81 -4.25
N THR A 10 15.00 5.17 -3.07
CA THR A 10 16.16 4.71 -2.32
C THR A 10 15.87 3.29 -1.88
N GLN A 11 16.73 2.34 -2.24
CA GLN A 11 16.52 0.92 -1.97
C GLN A 11 17.86 0.17 -1.95
N SER A 12 17.98 -0.86 -1.11
CA SER A 12 19.10 -1.82 -1.19
C SER A 12 18.83 -2.94 -2.18
N ILE A 13 19.86 -3.63 -2.65
CA ILE A 13 19.68 -4.78 -3.56
C ILE A 13 18.92 -5.92 -2.88
N SER A 14 19.15 -6.14 -1.57
CA SER A 14 18.38 -7.08 -0.74
C SER A 14 16.88 -6.74 -0.72
N SER A 15 16.55 -5.46 -0.53
CA SER A 15 15.16 -5.00 -0.54
C SER A 15 14.52 -5.11 -1.93
N LEU A 16 15.30 -4.88 -2.99
CA LEU A 16 14.86 -5.08 -4.36
C LEU A 16 14.56 -6.55 -4.65
N PHE A 17 15.44 -7.46 -4.23
CA PHE A 17 15.26 -8.90 -4.41
C PHE A 17 14.06 -9.43 -3.63
N LYS A 18 13.82 -8.92 -2.42
CA LYS A 18 12.58 -9.18 -1.69
C LYS A 18 11.35 -8.71 -2.46
N THR A 19 11.41 -7.52 -3.08
CA THR A 19 10.31 -6.98 -3.91
C THR A 19 10.05 -7.84 -5.15
N LEU A 20 11.11 -8.39 -5.76
CA LEU A 20 11.04 -9.29 -6.91
C LEU A 20 10.75 -10.75 -6.53
N ASN A 21 10.67 -11.03 -5.23
CA ASN A 21 10.50 -12.37 -4.67
C ASN A 21 11.55 -13.35 -5.24
N VAL A 22 12.82 -12.97 -5.16
CA VAL A 22 13.96 -13.80 -5.56
C VAL A 22 14.92 -14.03 -4.38
N ALA A 23 15.52 -15.22 -4.34
CA ALA A 23 16.47 -15.61 -3.30
C ALA A 23 17.83 -14.93 -3.51
N PRO A 24 18.33 -14.10 -2.58
CA PRO A 24 19.60 -13.39 -2.74
C PRO A 24 20.80 -14.31 -3.00
N GLU A 25 20.77 -15.51 -2.43
CA GLU A 25 21.83 -16.52 -2.54
C GLU A 25 22.05 -16.92 -4.01
N THR A 26 20.99 -16.94 -4.82
CA THR A 26 21.06 -17.25 -6.25
C THR A 26 21.82 -16.20 -7.06
N PHE A 27 21.89 -14.96 -6.56
CA PHE A 27 22.47 -13.82 -7.27
C PHE A 27 23.75 -13.30 -6.62
N GLN A 28 24.24 -13.92 -5.55
CA GLN A 28 25.36 -13.45 -4.76
C GLN A 28 26.63 -13.25 -5.60
N SER A 29 26.93 -14.17 -6.53
CA SER A 29 28.10 -14.05 -7.41
C SER A 29 28.06 -12.82 -8.32
N PHE A 30 26.87 -12.42 -8.78
CA PHE A 30 26.70 -11.20 -9.57
C PHE A 30 26.83 -9.95 -8.70
N ILE A 31 26.27 -9.98 -7.49
CA ILE A 31 26.38 -8.89 -6.52
C ILE A 31 27.85 -8.63 -6.16
N ASP A 32 28.59 -9.69 -5.84
CA ASP A 32 30.00 -9.62 -5.46
C ASP A 32 30.86 -9.11 -6.63
N LYS A 33 30.57 -9.58 -7.86
CA LYS A 33 31.25 -9.15 -9.09
C LYS A 33 31.21 -7.63 -9.30
N TYR A 34 30.10 -6.98 -8.96
CA TYR A 34 29.92 -5.53 -9.13
C TYR A 34 30.13 -4.73 -7.83
N GLY A 35 30.54 -5.37 -6.73
CA GLY A 35 30.86 -4.70 -5.48
C GLY A 35 29.66 -3.96 -4.88
N ILE A 36 28.49 -4.61 -4.84
CA ILE A 36 27.25 -4.04 -4.32
C ILE A 36 26.95 -4.68 -2.95
N PRO A 37 27.22 -4.04 -1.81
CA PRO A 37 26.80 -4.57 -0.51
C PRO A 37 25.28 -4.76 -0.44
N ALA A 38 24.83 -5.92 0.06
CA ALA A 38 23.43 -6.35 0.02
C ALA A 38 22.45 -5.34 0.64
N ASP A 39 22.85 -4.69 1.74
CA ASP A 39 22.02 -3.80 2.53
C ASP A 39 22.36 -2.30 2.35
N GLU A 40 23.28 -1.96 1.43
CA GLU A 40 23.59 -0.57 1.11
C GLU A 40 22.34 0.14 0.56
N GLN A 41 21.94 1.26 1.18
CA GLN A 41 20.84 2.07 0.69
C GLN A 41 21.30 2.94 -0.47
N ILE A 42 20.95 2.56 -1.70
CA ILE A 42 21.34 3.28 -2.91
C ILE A 42 20.22 4.24 -3.29
N GLN A 43 20.51 5.54 -3.27
CA GLN A 43 19.59 6.56 -3.77
C GLN A 43 19.67 6.63 -5.31
N TYR A 44 18.51 6.64 -5.94
CA TYR A 44 18.31 6.58 -7.39
C TYR A 44 19.08 5.41 -8.04
N PRO A 45 18.71 4.13 -7.76
CA PRO A 45 19.45 2.96 -8.25
C PRO A 45 19.69 2.95 -9.76
N TRP A 46 18.81 3.57 -10.55
CA TRP A 46 18.95 3.70 -12.00
C TRP A 46 20.10 4.62 -12.45
N GLN A 47 20.69 5.40 -11.54
CA GLN A 47 21.85 6.27 -11.80
C GLN A 47 23.16 5.68 -11.25
N ASP A 48 23.10 4.62 -10.42
CA ASP A 48 24.29 3.97 -9.88
C ASP A 48 24.92 3.07 -10.96
N SER A 49 26.21 3.30 -11.23
CA SER A 49 26.93 2.59 -12.29
C SER A 49 27.08 1.09 -12.03
N ARG A 50 27.20 0.68 -10.76
CA ARG A 50 27.29 -0.74 -10.38
C ARG A 50 25.95 -1.43 -10.66
N ILE A 51 24.84 -0.77 -10.33
CA ILE A 51 23.49 -1.27 -10.61
C ILE A 51 23.25 -1.35 -12.11
N GLN A 52 23.63 -0.32 -12.88
CA GLN A 52 23.51 -0.36 -14.34
C GLN A 52 24.30 -1.54 -14.93
N GLN A 53 25.56 -1.72 -14.51
CA GLN A 53 26.40 -2.84 -14.95
C GLN A 53 25.81 -4.21 -14.58
N LEU A 54 25.21 -4.36 -13.40
CA LEU A 54 24.52 -5.58 -12.98
C LEU A 54 23.34 -5.90 -13.92
N PHE A 55 22.50 -4.90 -14.22
CA PHE A 55 21.36 -5.08 -15.12
C PHE A 55 21.75 -5.21 -16.61
N ASP A 56 22.97 -4.81 -16.98
CA ASP A 56 23.54 -5.03 -18.31
C ASP A 56 24.17 -6.43 -18.46
N ASP A 57 24.54 -7.09 -17.37
CA ASP A 57 25.08 -8.46 -17.36
C ASP A 57 24.07 -9.46 -17.94
N SER A 58 24.48 -10.21 -18.96
CA SER A 58 23.61 -11.17 -19.66
C SER A 58 23.24 -12.37 -18.78
N GLY A 59 24.18 -12.87 -17.97
CA GLY A 59 23.93 -14.00 -17.07
C GLY A 59 22.97 -13.62 -15.94
N PHE A 60 23.12 -12.41 -15.40
CA PHE A 60 22.17 -11.87 -14.42
C PHE A 60 20.76 -11.75 -15.02
N LYS A 61 20.65 -11.13 -16.21
CA LYS A 61 19.36 -10.97 -16.92
C LYS A 61 18.69 -12.31 -17.19
N GLU A 62 19.43 -13.28 -17.72
CA GLU A 62 18.88 -14.60 -18.04
C GLU A 62 18.39 -15.31 -16.77
N THR A 63 19.20 -15.31 -15.71
CA THR A 63 18.85 -15.94 -14.43
C THR A 63 17.61 -15.32 -13.80
N LEU A 64 17.53 -13.99 -13.82
CA LEU A 64 16.37 -13.25 -13.33
C LEU A 64 15.13 -13.50 -14.21
N TRP A 65 15.29 -13.55 -15.53
CA TRP A 65 14.19 -13.78 -16.45
C TRP A 65 13.57 -15.17 -16.27
N GLN A 66 14.37 -16.20 -16.03
CA GLN A 66 13.85 -17.54 -15.71
C GLN A 66 12.96 -17.52 -14.46
N HIS A 67 13.37 -16.82 -13.40
CA HIS A 67 12.54 -16.64 -12.20
C HIS A 67 11.24 -15.91 -12.51
N VAL A 68 11.29 -14.83 -13.31
CA VAL A 68 10.10 -14.07 -13.71
C VAL A 68 9.12 -14.96 -14.50
N MET A 69 9.61 -15.79 -15.43
CA MET A 69 8.76 -16.70 -16.20
C MET A 69 8.09 -17.76 -15.32
N GLN A 70 8.83 -18.34 -14.38
CA GLN A 70 8.28 -19.31 -13.43
C GLN A 70 7.20 -18.69 -12.53
N GLN A 71 7.48 -17.53 -11.92
CA GLN A 71 6.51 -16.81 -11.09
C GLN A 71 5.27 -16.40 -11.89
N ARG A 72 5.46 -15.93 -13.14
CA ARG A 72 4.35 -15.61 -14.05
C ARG A 72 3.46 -16.82 -14.32
N ALA A 73 4.05 -17.99 -14.58
CA ALA A 73 3.29 -19.21 -14.81
C ALA A 73 2.49 -19.64 -13.58
N LEU A 74 3.09 -19.59 -12.38
CA LEU A 74 2.41 -19.91 -11.12
C LEU A 74 1.24 -18.96 -10.85
N LEU A 75 1.44 -17.65 -11.06
CA LEU A 75 0.40 -16.65 -10.89
C LEU A 75 -0.76 -16.84 -11.89
N LYS A 76 -0.46 -17.10 -13.17
CA LYS A 76 -1.49 -17.38 -14.18
C LYS A 76 -2.27 -18.65 -13.86
N ASN A 77 -1.59 -19.72 -13.41
CA ASN A 77 -2.25 -20.95 -12.97
C ASN A 77 -3.16 -20.68 -11.76
N TYR A 78 -2.73 -19.86 -10.81
CA TYR A 78 -3.57 -19.46 -9.69
C TYR A 78 -4.82 -18.69 -10.16
N PHE A 79 -4.65 -17.70 -11.03
CA PHE A 79 -5.77 -16.94 -11.61
C PHE A 79 -6.75 -17.79 -12.39
N ALA A 80 -6.28 -18.80 -13.13
CA ALA A 80 -7.14 -19.75 -13.81
C ALA A 80 -8.07 -20.50 -12.84
N THR A 81 -7.59 -20.86 -11.62
CA THR A 81 -8.47 -21.44 -10.59
C THR A 81 -9.52 -20.49 -10.03
N LYS A 82 -9.36 -19.18 -10.27
CA LYS A 82 -10.31 -18.13 -9.91
C LYS A 82 -11.17 -17.68 -11.10
N GLY A 83 -11.04 -18.35 -12.25
CA GLY A 83 -11.82 -18.06 -13.45
C GLY A 83 -11.23 -16.98 -14.36
N LEU A 84 -10.05 -16.44 -14.07
CA LEU A 84 -9.35 -15.50 -14.95
C LEU A 84 -8.39 -16.26 -15.85
N THR A 85 -8.68 -16.28 -17.16
CA THR A 85 -7.90 -16.95 -18.21
C THR A 85 -7.64 -15.97 -19.36
N ASP A 86 -6.93 -16.38 -20.41
CA ASP A 86 -6.62 -15.55 -21.60
C ASP A 86 -7.83 -15.36 -22.55
N ASP A 87 -9.07 -15.41 -22.03
CA ASP A 87 -10.26 -15.14 -22.83
C ASP A 87 -10.40 -13.64 -23.12
N ILE A 88 -10.15 -13.25 -24.36
CA ILE A 88 -10.23 -11.87 -24.85
C ILE A 88 -11.63 -11.24 -24.71
N ASN A 89 -12.69 -12.07 -24.61
CA ASN A 89 -14.05 -11.59 -24.44
C ASN A 89 -14.42 -11.39 -22.96
N ALA A 90 -13.52 -11.75 -22.04
CA ALA A 90 -13.75 -11.56 -20.63
C ALA A 90 -13.89 -10.07 -20.31
N ARG A 91 -14.95 -9.73 -19.57
CA ARG A 91 -15.14 -8.40 -19.01
C ARG A 91 -14.71 -8.45 -17.55
N ILE A 92 -13.53 -7.90 -17.26
CA ILE A 92 -12.96 -7.97 -15.92
C ILE A 92 -13.16 -6.63 -15.19
N CYS A 93 -13.80 -6.70 -14.03
CA CYS A 93 -13.88 -5.61 -13.09
C CYS A 93 -12.97 -5.88 -11.88
N VAL A 94 -12.10 -4.93 -11.56
CA VAL A 94 -11.24 -4.97 -10.37
C VAL A 94 -11.81 -3.99 -9.35
N VAL A 95 -12.18 -4.48 -8.18
CA VAL A 95 -12.62 -3.64 -7.06
C VAL A 95 -11.57 -3.73 -5.96
N ASP A 96 -10.99 -2.60 -5.59
CA ASP A 96 -9.88 -2.56 -4.64
C ASP A 96 -9.92 -1.27 -3.81
N VAL A 97 -9.49 -1.38 -2.56
CA VAL A 97 -9.28 -0.24 -1.65
C VAL A 97 -7.92 0.42 -1.88
N GLY A 98 -7.03 -0.22 -2.65
CA GLY A 98 -5.72 0.31 -3.01
C GLY A 98 -5.79 1.67 -3.74
N TRP A 99 -4.91 2.59 -3.38
CA TRP A 99 -5.07 4.01 -3.73
C TRP A 99 -4.52 4.42 -5.10
N ARG A 100 -3.87 3.53 -5.85
CA ARG A 100 -3.23 3.84 -7.14
C ARG A 100 -3.49 2.82 -8.25
N GLY A 101 -4.10 1.68 -7.92
CA GLY A 101 -4.32 0.60 -8.88
C GLY A 101 -3.06 -0.06 -9.44
N THR A 102 -1.93 -0.04 -8.72
CA THR A 102 -0.67 -0.64 -9.20
C THR A 102 -0.76 -2.17 -9.33
N ILE A 103 -1.49 -2.87 -8.46
CA ILE A 103 -1.72 -4.32 -8.60
C ILE A 103 -2.53 -4.59 -9.88
N HIS A 104 -3.60 -3.84 -10.11
CA HIS A 104 -4.40 -3.91 -11.34
C HIS A 104 -3.53 -3.70 -12.57
N ASP A 105 -2.65 -2.70 -12.60
CA ASP A 105 -1.73 -2.51 -13.74
C ASP A 105 -0.89 -3.77 -14.01
N ASN A 106 -0.31 -4.37 -12.97
CA ASN A 106 0.53 -5.54 -13.14
C ASN A 106 -0.28 -6.75 -13.63
N ILE A 107 -1.53 -6.92 -13.18
CA ILE A 107 -2.42 -7.96 -13.71
C ILE A 107 -2.76 -7.70 -15.18
N ALA A 108 -3.06 -6.45 -15.55
CA ALA A 108 -3.36 -6.08 -16.94
C ALA A 108 -2.18 -6.33 -17.88
N LEU A 109 -0.94 -6.14 -17.42
CA LEU A 109 0.29 -6.51 -18.16
C LEU A 109 0.49 -8.03 -18.31
N LEU A 110 -0.17 -8.85 -17.49
CA LEU A 110 -0.18 -10.31 -17.67
C LEU A 110 -1.15 -10.76 -18.77
N TYR A 111 -2.18 -9.96 -19.04
CA TYR A 111 -3.27 -10.25 -19.97
C TYR A 111 -3.49 -9.06 -20.93
N PRO A 112 -2.55 -8.79 -21.85
CA PRO A 112 -2.56 -7.57 -22.66
C PRO A 112 -3.79 -7.44 -23.56
N ASP A 113 -4.43 -8.55 -23.92
CA ASP A 113 -5.59 -8.59 -24.83
C ASP A 113 -6.94 -8.50 -24.10
N ILE A 114 -6.93 -8.44 -22.76
CA ILE A 114 -8.14 -8.32 -21.94
C ILE A 114 -8.24 -6.89 -21.41
N HIS A 115 -9.41 -6.28 -21.51
CA HIS A 115 -9.67 -4.99 -20.90
C HIS A 115 -10.06 -5.14 -19.43
N PHE A 116 -9.43 -4.36 -18.55
CA PHE A 116 -9.72 -4.32 -17.12
C PHE A 116 -10.30 -2.96 -16.72
N THR A 117 -11.48 -2.98 -16.09
CA THR A 117 -12.09 -1.80 -15.49
C THR A 117 -11.90 -1.83 -13.98
N GLY A 118 -11.20 -0.85 -13.43
CA GLY A 118 -10.94 -0.73 -11.99
C GLY A 118 -11.89 0.26 -11.33
N ILE A 119 -12.50 -0.14 -10.23
CA ILE A 119 -13.35 0.68 -9.37
C ILE A 119 -12.69 0.78 -8.00
N TYR A 120 -12.32 1.99 -7.62
CA TYR A 120 -11.57 2.26 -6.39
C TYR A 120 -12.36 3.13 -5.44
N LEU A 121 -12.10 3.00 -4.13
CA LEU A 121 -12.67 3.91 -3.15
C LEU A 121 -12.15 5.34 -3.34
N GLY A 122 -10.87 5.49 -3.67
CA GLY A 122 -10.25 6.76 -4.03
C GLY A 122 -8.98 6.54 -4.84
N LEU A 123 -8.62 7.49 -5.70
CA LEU A 123 -7.43 7.42 -6.56
C LEU A 123 -6.48 8.58 -6.28
N GLN A 124 -5.27 8.23 -5.82
CA GLN A 124 -4.11 9.09 -5.82
C GLN A 124 -3.50 9.17 -7.22
N LYS A 125 -2.67 10.20 -7.43
CA LYS A 125 -1.90 10.34 -8.66
C LYS A 125 -1.11 9.07 -8.97
N PHE A 126 -1.17 8.64 -10.23
CA PHE A 126 -0.36 7.54 -10.73
C PHE A 126 1.13 7.89 -10.68
N LEU A 127 1.95 6.93 -10.26
CA LEU A 127 3.41 7.06 -10.25
C LEU A 127 4.06 6.55 -11.53
N ASN A 128 3.33 5.72 -12.28
CA ASN A 128 3.79 5.04 -13.47
C ASN A 128 2.77 5.21 -14.58
N GLU A 129 3.23 5.13 -15.82
CA GLU A 129 2.34 5.00 -16.97
C GLU A 129 1.40 3.80 -16.79
N GLN A 130 0.13 4.02 -17.12
CA GLN A 130 -0.92 3.03 -16.96
C GLN A 130 -0.97 2.16 -18.22
N PRO A 131 -1.17 0.83 -18.11
CA PRO A 131 -1.33 -0.02 -19.28
C PRO A 131 -2.54 0.41 -20.11
N SER A 132 -2.42 0.33 -21.43
CA SER A 132 -3.44 0.79 -22.39
C SER A 132 -4.74 -0.01 -22.32
N ASN A 133 -4.69 -1.23 -21.79
CA ASN A 133 -5.84 -2.10 -21.61
C ASN A 133 -6.54 -1.91 -20.24
N THR A 134 -6.36 -0.76 -19.59
CA THR A 134 -7.00 -0.46 -18.30
C THR A 134 -7.81 0.82 -18.32
N SER A 135 -8.92 0.82 -17.61
CA SER A 135 -9.67 2.01 -17.21
C SER A 135 -9.79 2.02 -15.69
N LYS A 136 -9.69 3.18 -15.04
CA LYS A 136 -9.82 3.29 -13.58
C LYS A 136 -10.75 4.46 -13.23
N VAL A 137 -11.66 4.20 -12.32
CA VAL A 137 -12.58 5.20 -11.77
C VAL A 137 -12.54 5.14 -10.25
N ALA A 138 -12.66 6.30 -9.61
CA ALA A 138 -12.85 6.38 -8.16
C ALA A 138 -14.31 6.67 -7.84
N PHE A 139 -14.82 6.02 -6.80
CA PHE A 139 -16.08 6.38 -6.18
C PHE A 139 -15.95 7.68 -5.37
N GLY A 140 -14.86 7.81 -4.61
CA GLY A 140 -14.51 9.01 -3.84
C GLY A 140 -13.66 10.00 -4.63
N PRO A 141 -12.60 10.57 -4.05
CA PRO A 141 -11.71 11.50 -4.75
C PRO A 141 -10.87 10.81 -5.83
N ASP A 142 -10.66 11.50 -6.96
CA ASP A 142 -9.78 11.06 -8.04
C ASP A 142 -8.79 12.16 -8.44
N LEU A 143 -7.59 12.11 -7.86
CA LEU A 143 -6.53 13.10 -8.08
C LEU A 143 -5.88 13.04 -9.46
N ASN A 144 -6.23 12.08 -10.32
CA ASN A 144 -5.77 12.02 -11.71
C ASN A 144 -6.63 12.88 -12.63
N HIS A 145 -7.90 13.09 -12.27
CA HIS A 145 -8.84 13.91 -13.05
C HIS A 145 -9.18 15.24 -12.37
N GLN A 146 -9.36 15.24 -11.04
CA GLN A 146 -9.84 16.39 -10.29
C GLN A 146 -9.14 16.50 -8.93
N LEU A 147 -8.74 17.70 -8.53
CA LEU A 147 -8.12 17.93 -7.21
C LEU A 147 -9.16 18.11 -6.09
N GLU A 148 -10.29 17.42 -6.19
CA GLU A 148 -11.35 17.44 -5.20
C GLU A 148 -10.93 16.66 -3.94
N TYR A 149 -11.24 17.20 -2.76
CA TYR A 149 -11.04 16.56 -1.44
C TYR A 149 -9.72 15.77 -1.25
N PRO A 150 -8.55 16.38 -1.49
CA PRO A 150 -7.27 15.67 -1.41
C PRO A 150 -6.94 15.10 -0.02
N HIS A 151 -7.58 15.63 1.02
CA HIS A 151 -7.31 15.25 2.41
C HIS A 151 -7.76 13.83 2.75
N PHE A 152 -8.81 13.29 2.11
CA PHE A 152 -9.22 11.89 2.28
C PHE A 152 -8.13 10.90 1.92
N LEU A 153 -7.25 11.28 1.00
CA LEU A 153 -6.16 10.45 0.53
C LEU A 153 -4.85 10.67 1.29
N ASP A 154 -4.79 11.61 2.24
CA ASP A 154 -3.60 11.78 3.08
C ASP A 154 -3.61 10.89 4.32
N SER A 155 -4.77 10.36 4.72
CA SER A 155 -4.95 9.49 5.89
C SER A 155 -5.74 8.24 5.50
N VAL A 156 -5.12 7.40 4.68
CA VAL A 156 -5.73 6.18 4.14
C VAL A 156 -5.65 4.97 5.07
N ALA A 157 -4.68 4.96 5.99
CA ALA A 157 -4.40 3.81 6.85
C ALA A 157 -5.58 3.36 7.74
N PRO A 158 -6.41 4.27 8.31
CA PRO A 158 -7.62 3.83 9.01
C PRO A 158 -8.61 3.09 8.11
N ILE A 159 -8.71 3.49 6.83
CA ILE A 159 -9.56 2.81 5.85
C ILE A 159 -8.96 1.46 5.47
N GLU A 160 -7.65 1.37 5.28
CA GLU A 160 -6.96 0.09 5.04
C GLU A 160 -7.24 -0.89 6.19
N MET A 161 -7.08 -0.46 7.45
CA MET A 161 -7.33 -1.30 8.63
C MET A 161 -8.74 -1.89 8.68
N ILE A 162 -9.79 -1.09 8.39
CA ILE A 162 -11.18 -1.59 8.41
C ILE A 162 -11.50 -2.50 7.22
N THR A 163 -10.64 -2.54 6.20
CA THR A 163 -10.74 -3.44 5.05
C THR A 163 -9.80 -4.64 5.13
N ASN A 164 -8.98 -4.75 6.18
CA ASN A 164 -8.05 -5.88 6.35
C ASN A 164 -8.79 -7.22 6.56
N SER A 165 -8.04 -8.31 6.32
CA SER A 165 -8.50 -9.69 6.51
C SER A 165 -7.56 -10.46 7.43
N PRO A 166 -8.04 -11.49 8.17
CA PRO A 166 -7.19 -12.27 9.06
C PRO A 166 -6.36 -13.34 8.33
N SER A 167 -6.40 -13.35 6.99
CA SER A 167 -5.69 -14.36 6.18
C SER A 167 -4.22 -14.02 5.96
N GLY A 168 -3.77 -12.82 6.35
CA GLY A 168 -2.41 -12.35 6.10
C GLY A 168 -2.15 -11.99 4.63
N SER A 169 -0.96 -11.44 4.43
CA SER A 169 -0.49 -10.92 3.14
C SER A 169 0.00 -12.05 2.23
N VAL A 170 -0.29 -11.94 0.92
CA VAL A 170 0.23 -12.89 -0.08
C VAL A 170 1.69 -12.57 -0.37
N THR A 171 2.57 -13.54 -0.21
CA THR A 171 4.01 -13.43 -0.49
C THR A 171 4.43 -14.13 -1.77
N GLY A 172 3.58 -15.02 -2.29
CA GLY A 172 3.85 -15.74 -3.54
C GLY A 172 2.74 -16.71 -3.90
N TYR A 173 3.01 -17.55 -4.90
CA TYR A 173 2.10 -18.58 -5.40
C TYR A 173 2.88 -19.88 -5.58
N GLY A 174 2.25 -21.01 -5.26
CA GLY A 174 2.93 -22.30 -5.28
C GLY A 174 1.98 -23.48 -5.26
N LEU A 175 2.54 -24.69 -5.33
CA LEU A 175 1.79 -25.93 -5.23
C LEU A 175 1.82 -26.45 -3.78
N GLU A 176 0.64 -26.69 -3.23
CA GLU A 176 0.48 -27.41 -1.96
C GLU A 176 -0.50 -28.56 -2.18
N ASN A 177 -0.09 -29.78 -1.82
CA ASN A 177 -0.91 -31.00 -2.00
C ASN A 177 -1.47 -31.15 -3.43
N GLY A 178 -0.66 -30.81 -4.44
CA GLY A 178 -1.03 -30.88 -5.85
C GLY A 178 -2.00 -29.79 -6.33
N LYS A 179 -2.34 -28.80 -5.49
CA LYS A 179 -3.21 -27.67 -5.85
C LYS A 179 -2.41 -26.39 -5.85
N ILE A 180 -2.68 -25.51 -6.82
CA ILE A 180 -2.10 -24.17 -6.84
C ILE A 180 -2.79 -23.31 -5.77
N VAL A 181 -1.98 -22.67 -4.92
CA VAL A 181 -2.44 -21.84 -3.80
C VAL A 181 -1.66 -20.54 -3.73
N ALA A 182 -2.24 -19.54 -3.06
CA ALA A 182 -1.52 -18.33 -2.66
C ALA A 182 -0.78 -18.62 -1.34
N ILE A 183 0.52 -18.41 -1.33
CA ILE A 183 1.37 -18.53 -0.14
C ILE A 183 1.23 -17.24 0.67
N ARG A 184 0.99 -17.38 1.97
CA ARG A 184 0.64 -16.25 2.84
C ARG A 184 1.59 -16.13 4.01
N SER A 185 1.89 -14.88 4.39
CA SER A 185 2.53 -14.53 5.65
C SER A 185 1.47 -13.95 6.56
N VAL A 186 1.20 -14.66 7.65
CA VAL A 186 0.22 -14.27 8.67
C VAL A 186 0.94 -13.50 9.77
N ASN A 187 0.37 -12.37 10.17
CA ASN A 187 0.81 -11.60 11.32
C ASN A 187 -0.28 -11.63 12.41
N ASP A 188 0.07 -12.17 13.58
CA ASP A 188 -0.86 -12.27 14.72
C ASP A 188 -1.31 -10.90 15.25
N ASP A 189 -0.50 -9.85 15.05
CA ASP A 189 -0.83 -8.49 15.47
C ASP A 189 -1.92 -7.87 14.56
N GLU A 190 -1.84 -8.06 13.23
CA GLU A 190 -2.90 -7.66 12.29
C GLU A 190 -4.20 -8.40 12.59
N ASN A 191 -4.11 -9.70 12.87
CA ASN A 191 -5.26 -10.52 13.23
C ASN A 191 -5.92 -10.02 14.52
N SER A 192 -5.13 -9.57 15.49
CA SER A 192 -5.66 -9.02 16.75
C SER A 192 -6.49 -7.76 16.53
N ALA A 193 -6.02 -6.81 15.70
CA ALA A 193 -6.81 -5.64 15.33
C ALA A 193 -8.09 -6.04 14.57
N TRP A 194 -8.00 -7.06 13.72
CA TRP A 194 -9.17 -7.57 13.00
C TRP A 194 -10.23 -8.14 13.94
N HIS A 195 -9.82 -9.01 14.86
CA HIS A 195 -10.72 -9.64 15.84
C HIS A 195 -11.37 -8.63 16.79
N ASN A 196 -10.64 -7.61 17.21
CA ASN A 196 -11.10 -6.65 18.21
C ASN A 196 -12.04 -5.57 17.67
N PHE A 197 -11.92 -5.22 16.38
CA PHE A 197 -12.72 -4.13 15.80
C PHE A 197 -13.20 -4.42 14.38
N THR A 198 -12.29 -4.70 13.45
CA THR A 198 -12.61 -4.74 12.01
C THR A 198 -13.68 -5.77 11.67
N LYS A 199 -13.65 -6.95 12.30
CA LYS A 199 -14.65 -8.00 12.08
C LYS A 199 -16.07 -7.49 12.32
N THR A 200 -16.34 -6.92 13.49
CA THR A 200 -17.67 -6.42 13.85
C THR A 200 -18.12 -5.29 12.93
N PHE A 201 -17.19 -4.42 12.53
CA PHE A 201 -17.47 -3.35 11.57
C PHE A 201 -17.86 -3.90 10.19
N GLN A 202 -17.13 -4.88 9.68
CA GLN A 202 -17.42 -5.55 8.40
C GLN A 202 -18.75 -6.31 8.45
N GLU A 203 -19.04 -7.02 9.54
CA GLU A 203 -20.32 -7.71 9.74
C GLU A 203 -21.50 -6.72 9.74
N GLY A 204 -21.33 -5.54 10.36
CA GLY A 204 -22.32 -4.46 10.33
C GLY A 204 -22.59 -3.93 8.92
N ILE A 205 -21.54 -3.76 8.11
CA ILE A 205 -21.68 -3.38 6.69
C ILE A 205 -22.48 -4.45 5.95
N LEU A 206 -22.08 -5.72 6.05
CA LEU A 206 -22.73 -6.82 5.35
C LEU A 206 -24.21 -6.97 5.74
N ALA A 207 -24.53 -6.82 7.03
CA ALA A 207 -25.91 -6.84 7.50
C ALA A 207 -26.78 -5.72 6.89
N GLY A 208 -26.19 -4.55 6.61
CA GLY A 208 -26.88 -3.43 5.96
C GLY A 208 -27.01 -3.58 4.44
N MET A 209 -26.17 -4.40 3.79
CA MET A 209 -26.09 -4.45 2.32
C MET A 209 -27.31 -5.06 1.65
N GLU A 210 -28.02 -5.98 2.31
CA GLU A 210 -29.24 -6.57 1.74
C GLU A 210 -30.32 -5.49 1.55
N SER A 211 -30.63 -4.74 2.61
CA SER A 211 -31.59 -3.62 2.56
C SER A 211 -31.14 -2.53 1.59
N PHE A 212 -29.85 -2.19 1.58
CA PHE A 212 -29.31 -1.18 0.67
C PHE A 212 -29.44 -1.62 -0.79
N SER A 213 -29.12 -2.88 -1.10
CA SER A 213 -29.24 -3.42 -2.47
C SER A 213 -30.68 -3.41 -2.98
N ALA A 214 -31.64 -3.76 -2.12
CA ALA A 214 -33.07 -3.67 -2.47
C ALA A 214 -33.51 -2.23 -2.77
N ALA A 215 -33.02 -1.25 -2.00
CA ALA A 215 -33.29 0.15 -2.23
C ALA A 215 -32.65 0.67 -3.53
N VAL A 216 -31.41 0.26 -3.82
CA VAL A 216 -30.72 0.61 -5.08
C VAL A 216 -31.53 0.17 -6.28
N LEU A 217 -32.03 -1.08 -6.28
CA LEU A 217 -32.84 -1.61 -7.37
C LEU A 217 -34.21 -0.94 -7.48
N SER A 218 -34.87 -0.67 -6.34
CA SER A 218 -36.23 -0.13 -6.31
C SER A 218 -36.30 1.34 -6.69
N TYR A 219 -35.29 2.12 -6.32
CA TYR A 219 -35.28 3.58 -6.50
C TYR A 219 -34.28 4.07 -7.54
N GLY A 220 -33.54 3.16 -8.19
CA GLY A 220 -32.52 3.52 -9.20
C GLY A 220 -31.40 4.38 -8.61
N ILE A 221 -30.99 4.08 -7.37
CA ILE A 221 -29.98 4.88 -6.67
C ILE A 221 -28.65 4.78 -7.42
N THR A 222 -28.14 5.91 -7.87
CA THR A 222 -26.86 6.01 -8.57
C THR A 222 -25.76 6.53 -7.64
N HIS A 223 -24.52 6.44 -8.10
CA HIS A 223 -23.34 7.05 -7.48
C HIS A 223 -23.60 8.51 -7.03
N ASP A 224 -24.22 9.32 -7.90
CA ASP A 224 -24.40 10.75 -7.66
C ASP A 224 -25.28 11.04 -6.44
N VAL A 225 -26.19 10.11 -6.12
CA VAL A 225 -27.07 10.21 -4.95
C VAL A 225 -26.33 9.85 -3.66
N VAL A 226 -25.48 8.82 -3.68
CA VAL A 226 -24.89 8.26 -2.47
C VAL A 226 -23.51 8.82 -2.13
N ARG A 227 -22.80 9.38 -3.11
CA ARG A 227 -21.42 9.83 -2.95
C ARG A 227 -21.25 10.81 -1.80
N GLY A 228 -22.12 11.82 -1.69
CA GLY A 228 -22.04 12.82 -0.61
C GLY A 228 -22.15 12.21 0.78
N TYR A 229 -23.08 11.26 0.98
CA TYR A 229 -23.23 10.54 2.24
C TYR A 229 -22.02 9.69 2.56
N ALA A 230 -21.48 8.98 1.58
CA ALA A 230 -20.31 8.15 1.75
C ALA A 230 -19.05 8.97 2.08
N LEU A 231 -18.86 10.15 1.46
CA LEU A 231 -17.77 11.05 1.80
C LEU A 231 -17.89 11.61 3.22
N ASN A 232 -19.11 11.91 3.68
CA ASN A 232 -19.33 12.30 5.08
C ASN A 232 -19.00 11.17 6.06
N ILE A 233 -19.35 9.92 5.73
CA ILE A 233 -18.98 8.75 6.54
C ILE A 233 -17.45 8.58 6.54
N TRP A 234 -16.80 8.71 5.38
CA TRP A 234 -15.34 8.67 5.29
C TRP A 234 -14.72 9.73 6.21
N ASP A 235 -15.19 10.98 6.16
CA ASP A 235 -14.70 12.07 7.01
C ASP A 235 -14.79 11.74 8.51
N VAL A 236 -15.90 11.15 8.93
CA VAL A 236 -16.08 10.66 10.31
C VAL A 236 -15.04 9.59 10.65
N LEU A 237 -14.78 8.62 9.75
CA LEU A 237 -13.79 7.57 9.96
C LEU A 237 -12.37 8.12 10.09
N ILE A 238 -11.99 9.10 9.26
CA ILE A 238 -10.63 9.67 9.28
C ILE A 238 -10.46 10.88 10.19
N SER A 239 -11.52 11.43 10.77
CA SER A 239 -11.41 12.52 11.77
C SER A 239 -11.01 12.00 13.16
N GLY A 240 -10.99 10.68 13.36
CA GLY A 240 -10.76 10.04 14.66
C GLY A 240 -11.87 10.31 15.68
N SER A 241 -13.06 10.74 15.24
CA SER A 241 -14.20 10.99 16.14
C SER A 241 -14.70 9.71 16.81
N ASN A 242 -14.52 8.56 16.17
CA ASN A 242 -14.82 7.25 16.74
C ASN A 242 -13.67 6.76 17.63
N LYS A 243 -13.90 6.72 18.95
CA LYS A 243 -12.91 6.25 19.93
C LYS A 243 -12.50 4.80 19.71
N SER A 244 -13.45 3.90 19.48
CA SER A 244 -13.17 2.48 19.26
C SER A 244 -12.28 2.24 18.03
N LEU A 245 -12.55 2.95 16.93
CA LEU A 245 -11.70 2.90 15.73
C LEU A 245 -10.30 3.44 16.01
N THR A 246 -10.22 4.56 16.71
CA THR A 246 -8.94 5.22 17.04
C THR A 246 -8.09 4.34 17.95
N ASP A 247 -8.69 3.72 18.97
CA ASP A 247 -8.01 2.82 19.89
C ASP A 247 -7.53 1.55 19.17
N ALA A 248 -8.35 0.97 18.28
CA ALA A 248 -7.96 -0.17 17.44
C ALA A 248 -6.78 0.15 16.52
N PHE A 249 -6.83 1.29 15.83
CA PHE A 249 -5.76 1.73 14.94
C PHE A 249 -4.46 2.04 15.67
N ASN A 250 -4.55 2.66 16.84
CA ASN A 250 -3.37 2.93 17.65
C ASN A 250 -2.66 1.65 18.09
N ASN A 251 -3.43 0.64 18.51
CA ASN A 251 -2.89 -0.67 18.87
C ASN A 251 -2.23 -1.37 17.67
N LEU A 252 -2.79 -1.23 16.46
CA LEU A 252 -2.18 -1.75 15.23
C LEU A 252 -0.87 -1.03 14.87
N ASN A 253 -0.84 0.30 14.90
CA ASN A 253 0.35 1.09 14.55
C ASN A 253 1.54 0.88 15.49
N HIS A 254 1.31 0.43 16.73
CA HIS A 254 2.40 0.01 17.61
C HIS A 254 3.16 -1.20 17.05
N ASN A 255 2.57 -1.94 16.09
CA ASN A 255 3.04 -3.25 15.64
C ASN A 255 3.37 -3.33 14.13
N GLU A 256 3.01 -2.34 13.29
CA GLU A 256 3.07 -2.44 11.82
C GLU A 256 3.77 -1.24 11.13
N THR A 257 4.49 -1.52 10.02
CA THR A 257 4.97 -0.51 9.05
C THR A 257 4.46 -0.87 7.66
N PHE A 258 3.39 -0.20 7.22
CA PHE A 258 2.78 -0.42 5.92
C PHE A 258 3.78 -0.22 4.77
N GLY A 259 3.92 -1.24 3.91
CA GLY A 259 4.43 -1.11 2.54
C GLY A 259 5.94 -1.14 2.32
N LEU A 260 6.80 -1.26 3.34
CA LEU A 260 8.26 -1.31 3.14
C LEU A 260 8.90 -2.69 3.33
N GLY A 261 8.09 -3.74 3.50
CA GLY A 261 8.58 -5.12 3.58
C GLY A 261 9.54 -5.38 4.76
N GLY A 262 9.61 -4.48 5.74
CA GLY A 262 10.38 -4.64 6.96
C GLY A 262 9.51 -4.39 8.17
N TYR A 263 9.43 -5.37 9.07
CA TYR A 263 8.85 -5.17 10.39
C TYR A 263 9.78 -4.27 11.18
N VAL A 264 9.42 -3.00 11.32
CA VAL A 264 10.09 -2.14 12.27
C VAL A 264 9.16 -1.96 13.46
N LYS A 265 9.40 -2.74 14.52
CA LYS A 265 8.85 -2.47 15.86
C LYS A 265 9.40 -1.13 16.34
N LYS A 266 8.85 -0.03 15.87
CA LYS A 266 9.15 1.32 16.36
C LYS A 266 8.10 1.66 17.41
N ASN A 267 8.26 1.04 18.58
CA ASN A 267 7.52 1.37 19.80
C ASN A 267 7.78 2.81 20.28
N HIS A 268 8.69 3.52 19.62
CA HIS A 268 9.12 4.86 20.01
C HIS A 268 8.30 5.94 19.29
N VAL A 269 7.40 6.58 20.05
CA VAL A 269 6.79 7.84 19.62
C VAL A 269 7.78 8.96 19.92
N PRO A 270 8.17 9.80 18.92
CA PRO A 270 9.08 10.91 19.15
C PRO A 270 8.58 11.82 20.28
N SER A 271 9.46 12.09 21.23
CA SER A 271 9.23 13.09 22.26
C SER A 271 9.38 14.50 21.71
N THR A 272 8.83 15.50 22.40
CA THR A 272 9.01 16.92 22.06
C THR A 272 10.47 17.29 21.86
N PHE A 273 11.37 16.76 22.71
CA PHE A 273 12.80 17.02 22.62
C PHE A 273 13.41 16.44 21.34
N GLU A 274 13.02 15.23 20.94
CA GLU A 274 13.49 14.60 19.70
C GLU A 274 12.98 15.33 18.46
N ILE A 275 11.72 15.80 18.50
CA ILE A 275 11.14 16.62 17.43
C ILE A 275 11.95 17.91 17.27
N LEU A 276 12.21 18.63 18.36
CA LEU A 276 12.97 19.89 18.31
C LEU A 276 14.44 19.66 17.91
N SER A 277 15.09 18.63 18.48
CA SER A 277 16.48 18.32 18.17
C SER A 277 16.68 17.79 16.74
N SER A 278 15.63 17.34 16.05
CA SER A 278 15.69 16.96 14.62
C SER A 278 16.19 18.08 13.70
N LEU A 279 16.08 19.35 14.13
CA LEU A 279 16.61 20.49 13.40
C LEU A 279 18.15 20.48 13.33
N TRP A 280 18.83 19.86 14.29
CA TRP A 280 20.30 19.83 14.36
C TRP A 280 20.90 18.41 14.42
N ASN A 281 20.12 17.40 14.80
CA ASN A 281 20.55 16.00 14.88
C ASN A 281 20.01 15.19 13.70
N LYS A 282 20.93 14.69 12.85
CA LYS A 282 20.59 13.91 11.65
C LYS A 282 19.87 12.59 11.96
N ASN A 283 20.23 11.91 13.05
CA ASN A 283 19.61 10.64 13.43
C ASN A 283 18.17 10.85 13.90
N ASN A 284 17.95 11.87 14.74
CA ASN A 284 16.59 12.22 15.20
C ASN A 284 15.73 12.72 14.03
N ARG A 285 16.33 13.45 13.08
CA ARG A 285 15.65 13.84 11.84
C ARG A 285 15.22 12.64 11.00
N ALA A 286 16.13 11.69 10.77
CA ALA A 286 15.80 10.47 10.04
C ALA A 286 14.69 9.68 10.75
N ALA A 287 14.79 9.51 12.07
CA ALA A 287 13.77 8.82 12.87
C ALA A 287 12.40 9.53 12.81
N LEU A 288 12.38 10.86 12.92
CA LEU A 288 11.16 11.66 12.82
C LEU A 288 10.52 11.58 11.43
N ILE A 289 11.32 11.67 10.36
CA ILE A 289 10.83 11.53 8.99
C ILE A 289 10.20 10.15 8.79
N GLU A 290 10.87 9.08 9.25
CA GLU A 290 10.32 7.73 9.17
C GLU A 290 9.03 7.58 9.98
N PHE A 291 8.96 8.18 11.18
CA PHE A 291 7.74 8.20 11.98
C PHE A 291 6.58 8.91 11.26
N ILE A 292 6.83 10.09 10.68
CA ILE A 292 5.81 10.87 9.93
C ILE A 292 5.34 10.13 8.68
N LYS A 293 6.27 9.48 7.95
CA LYS A 293 5.90 8.66 6.78
C LYS A 293 4.98 7.51 7.18
N ALA A 294 5.26 6.85 8.30
CA ALA A 294 4.45 5.76 8.84
C ALA A 294 3.12 6.25 9.48
N ASN A 295 3.11 7.44 10.07
CA ASN A 295 1.97 8.00 10.80
C ASN A 295 1.54 9.32 10.16
N GLN A 296 0.76 9.23 9.07
CA GLN A 296 0.20 10.38 8.37
C GLN A 296 -1.15 10.85 8.93
N TRP A 297 -1.66 10.18 9.97
CA TRP A 297 -2.96 10.48 10.59
C TRP A 297 -2.83 11.40 11.81
N SER A 298 -2.75 12.71 11.58
CA SER A 298 -2.54 13.70 12.65
C SER A 298 -3.70 13.78 13.65
N ASP A 299 -4.95 13.59 13.20
CA ASP A 299 -6.12 13.61 14.08
C ASP A 299 -6.18 12.41 15.04
N GLY A 300 -5.73 11.24 14.59
CA GLY A 300 -5.52 10.08 15.47
C GLY A 300 -4.52 10.37 16.59
N ILE A 301 -3.41 11.08 16.28
CA ILE A 301 -2.40 11.46 17.27
C ILE A 301 -2.96 12.43 18.32
N ARG A 302 -3.76 13.42 17.92
CA ARG A 302 -4.38 14.40 18.85
C ARG A 302 -5.28 13.72 19.89
N LYS A 303 -5.88 12.60 19.53
CA LYS A 303 -6.85 11.85 20.33
C LYS A 303 -6.26 10.67 21.09
N ARG A 304 -4.93 10.48 21.05
CA ARG A 304 -4.24 9.51 21.90
C ARG A 304 -4.28 9.92 23.37
N ASP A 305 -4.72 8.98 24.21
CA ASP A 305 -4.80 9.15 25.67
C ASP A 305 -3.46 8.86 26.37
N ASN A 306 -2.56 8.12 25.72
CA ASN A 306 -1.28 7.68 26.29
C ASN A 306 -0.10 8.64 26.04
N LEU A 307 -0.35 9.84 25.50
CA LEU A 307 0.69 10.84 25.20
C LEU A 307 0.46 12.13 25.98
N PRO A 308 1.53 12.77 26.50
CA PRO A 308 1.42 14.10 27.11
C PRO A 308 0.82 15.11 26.13
N SER A 309 -0.08 15.98 26.62
CA SER A 309 -0.80 16.95 25.80
C SER A 309 0.10 17.81 24.92
N LEU A 310 1.21 18.32 25.48
CA LEU A 310 2.16 19.12 24.71
C LEU A 310 2.79 18.32 23.56
N ASN A 311 3.19 17.06 23.82
CA ASN A 311 3.83 16.22 22.83
C ASN A 311 2.88 15.90 21.67
N LYS A 312 1.64 15.49 21.98
CA LYS A 312 0.66 15.14 20.92
C LYS A 312 0.32 16.31 20.00
N TYR A 313 0.20 17.54 20.53
CA TYR A 313 -0.08 18.71 19.69
C TYR A 313 1.11 19.10 18.81
N ILE A 314 2.34 19.08 19.35
CA ILE A 314 3.55 19.38 18.58
C ILE A 314 3.76 18.34 17.47
N LEU A 315 3.58 17.05 17.80
CA LEU A 315 3.71 15.97 16.84
C LEU A 315 2.65 16.05 15.75
N ALA A 316 1.39 16.29 16.10
CA ALA A 316 0.30 16.45 15.13
C ALA A 316 0.52 17.65 14.21
N LEU A 317 0.97 18.79 14.75
CA LEU A 317 1.33 19.97 13.94
C LEU A 317 2.50 19.67 12.98
N THR A 318 3.49 18.90 13.44
CA THR A 318 4.63 18.50 12.60
C THR A 318 4.17 17.62 11.44
N ILE A 319 3.25 16.68 11.68
CA ILE A 319 2.64 15.85 10.64
C ILE A 319 1.85 16.73 9.65
N ASP A 320 1.02 17.68 10.13
CA ASP A 320 0.27 18.58 9.26
C ASP A 320 1.17 19.42 8.36
N LEU A 321 2.27 19.96 8.90
CA LEU A 321 3.25 20.72 8.14
C LEU A 321 3.92 19.86 7.08
N ALA A 322 4.24 18.60 7.40
CA ALA A 322 4.81 17.65 6.44
C ALA A 322 3.82 17.31 5.32
N VAL A 323 2.55 17.06 5.65
CA VAL A 323 1.47 16.82 4.67
C VAL A 323 1.26 18.06 3.80
N PHE A 324 1.23 19.26 4.38
CA PHE A 324 1.14 20.51 3.64
C PHE A 324 2.32 20.70 2.69
N TYR A 325 3.56 20.46 3.15
CA TYR A 325 4.76 20.52 2.33
C TYR A 325 4.68 19.53 1.16
N LYS A 326 4.28 18.27 1.43
CA LYS A 326 4.08 17.24 0.41
C LYS A 326 3.07 17.68 -0.65
N ARG A 327 1.91 18.24 -0.23
CA ARG A 327 0.88 18.75 -1.14
C ARG A 327 1.38 19.90 -2.02
N LYS A 328 2.14 20.85 -1.45
CA LYS A 328 2.54 22.09 -2.14
C LYS A 328 3.77 21.92 -3.03
N PHE A 329 4.72 21.06 -2.66
CA PHE A 329 6.04 21.00 -3.31
C PHE A 329 6.38 19.64 -3.95
N TYR A 330 5.68 18.56 -3.61
CA TYR A 330 6.06 17.20 -4.00
C TYR A 330 4.99 16.40 -4.76
N ARG A 331 3.84 16.99 -5.10
CA ARG A 331 2.84 16.37 -5.99
C ARG A 331 3.31 16.35 -7.44
N LYS A 332 4.33 15.56 -7.76
CA LYS A 332 4.47 15.01 -9.12
C LYS A 332 3.33 14.05 -9.35
#